data_AF-A0AA50YIS4-F1
#
_entry.id   AF-A0AA50YIS4-F1
#
_cell.length_a   1.000
_cell.length_b   1.000
_cell.length_c   1.000
_cell.angle_alpha   90.00
_cell.angle_beta   90.00
_cell.angle_gamma   90.00
#
_symmetry.space_group_name_H-M   'P 1'
#
loop_
_entity.id
_entity.type
_entity.pdbx_description
1 polymer ?
#
loop_
_entity_poly.entity_id
_entity_poly.type
_entity_poly.pdbx_seq_one_letter_code
_entity_poly.pdbx_strand_id
1 'polypeptide(L)'
;IKKDHLGNDMVKPWKGSTNVGLQDTEFGKKHNIIYTERAQSGVQVFLAIDNRKCTSMSGSECFFTAQEAADFLAATASKHSLSPDFPIFQVK
;
A
#
# COMPACT_ATOMS: atom_id res chain seq x y z
N ILE A 1 10.98 -0.89 10.77
CA ILE A 1 9.56 -0.58 11.10
C ILE A 1 9.56 0.58 12.09
N LYS A 2 8.65 1.55 11.93
CA LYS A 2 8.52 2.67 12.87
C LYS A 2 8.02 2.14 14.23
N LYS A 3 8.60 2.63 15.32
CA LYS A 3 8.14 2.32 16.68
C LYS A 3 7.15 3.38 17.18
N ASP A 4 6.15 2.96 17.95
CA ASP A 4 5.28 3.88 18.70
C ASP A 4 5.96 4.42 19.96
N HIS A 5 5.25 5.24 20.74
CA HIS A 5 5.78 5.86 21.96
C HIS A 5 6.08 4.85 23.09
N LEU A 6 5.61 3.60 22.97
CA LEU A 6 5.89 2.51 23.91
C LEU A 6 7.00 1.58 23.38
N GLY A 7 7.57 1.86 22.21
CA GLY A 7 8.61 1.04 21.59
C GLY A 7 8.08 -0.16 20.80
N ASN A 8 6.77 -0.29 20.58
CA ASN A 8 6.20 -1.39 19.80
C ASN A 8 6.24 -1.08 18.30
N ASP A 9 6.33 -2.13 17.48
CA ASP A 9 6.24 -1.98 16.03
C ASP A 9 4.86 -1.45 15.61
N MET A 10 4.86 -0.42 14.78
CA MET A 10 3.65 0.14 14.20
C MET A 10 3.18 -0.72 13.02
N VAL A 11 2.64 -1.89 13.35
CA VAL A 11 1.91 -2.78 12.44
C VAL A 11 0.50 -2.91 12.99
N LYS A 12 -0.50 -2.48 12.22
CA LYS A 12 -1.89 -2.43 12.65
C LYS A 12 -2.78 -3.26 11.70
N PRO A 13 -3.83 -3.91 12.19
CA PRO A 13 -4.81 -4.55 11.31
C PRO A 13 -5.40 -3.52 10.34
N TRP A 14 -5.54 -3.90 9.08
CA TRP A 14 -6.21 -3.10 8.06
C TRP A 14 -7.43 -3.86 7.55
N LYS A 15 -8.56 -3.15 7.46
CA LYS A 15 -9.78 -3.62 6.82
C LYS A 15 -10.13 -2.66 5.71
N GLY A 16 -10.24 -3.19 4.50
CA GLY A 16 -10.70 -2.47 3.33
C GLY A 16 -12.01 -3.03 2.84
N SER A 17 -12.72 -2.21 2.07
CA SER A 17 -13.81 -2.67 1.23
C SER A 17 -13.51 -2.16 -0.17
N THR A 18 -13.63 -3.04 -1.15
CA THR A 18 -13.62 -2.65 -2.57
C THR A 18 -14.98 -2.96 -3.16
N ASN A 19 -15.54 -1.98 -3.86
CA ASN A 19 -16.74 -2.19 -4.64
C ASN A 19 -16.44 -3.16 -5.78
N VAL A 20 -17.21 -4.23 -5.89
CA VAL A 20 -17.03 -5.29 -6.91
C VAL A 20 -17.63 -4.89 -8.26
N GLY A 21 -18.31 -3.74 -8.34
CA GLY A 21 -18.86 -3.18 -9.56
C GLY A 21 -20.06 -3.96 -10.13
N LEU A 22 -20.66 -4.87 -9.35
CA LEU A 22 -21.74 -5.73 -9.85
C LEU A 22 -23.04 -4.96 -10.10
N GLN A 23 -23.23 -3.82 -9.43
CA GLN A 23 -24.37 -2.92 -9.62
C GLN A 23 -24.58 -2.45 -11.07
N ASP A 24 -23.50 -2.27 -11.83
CA ASP A 24 -23.57 -1.79 -13.22
C ASP A 24 -23.79 -2.94 -14.23
N THR A 25 -23.68 -4.19 -13.78
CA THR A 25 -23.88 -5.38 -14.62
C THR A 25 -25.36 -5.65 -14.88
N GLU A 26 -25.66 -6.34 -15.98
CA GLU A 26 -27.03 -6.79 -16.29
C GLU A 26 -27.61 -7.68 -15.18
N PHE A 27 -26.78 -8.53 -14.58
CA PHE A 27 -27.13 -9.32 -13.41
C PHE A 27 -27.52 -8.44 -12.22
N GLY A 28 -26.73 -7.41 -11.92
CA GLY A 28 -26.99 -6.48 -10.82
C GLY A 28 -28.30 -5.71 -11.00
N LYS A 29 -28.56 -5.21 -12.22
CA LYS A 29 -29.81 -4.51 -12.55
C LYS A 29 -31.03 -5.42 -12.43
N LYS A 30 -30.95 -6.66 -12.95
CA LYS A 30 -32.05 -7.63 -12.90
C LYS A 30 -32.44 -8.01 -11.47
N HIS A 31 -31.48 -8.06 -10.55
CA HIS A 31 -31.70 -8.49 -9.17
C HIS A 31 -31.74 -7.31 -8.17
N ASN A 32 -31.83 -6.07 -8.65
CA ASN A 32 -31.84 -4.85 -7.83
C ASN A 32 -30.66 -4.80 -6.84
N ILE A 33 -29.46 -5.18 -7.28
CA ILE A 33 -28.26 -5.12 -6.46
C ILE A 33 -27.79 -3.67 -6.39
N ILE A 34 -28.00 -3.05 -5.24
CA ILE A 34 -27.69 -1.63 -5.00
C ILE A 34 -26.20 -1.44 -4.66
N TYR A 35 -25.58 -2.43 -4.03
CA TYR A 35 -24.19 -2.36 -3.61
C TYR A 35 -23.60 -3.75 -3.38
N THR A 36 -22.36 -3.96 -3.82
CA THR A 36 -21.60 -5.17 -3.52
C THR A 36 -20.20 -4.82 -3.06
N GLU A 37 -19.85 -5.27 -1.87
CA GLU A 37 -18.50 -5.14 -1.32
C GLU A 37 -17.79 -6.47 -1.31
N ARG A 38 -16.52 -6.46 -1.66
CA ARG A 38 -15.61 -7.52 -1.26
C ARG A 38 -14.82 -7.02 -0.06
N ALA A 39 -15.06 -7.64 1.09
CA ALA A 39 -14.26 -7.40 2.28
C ALA A 39 -12.80 -7.80 1.99
N GLN A 40 -11.89 -6.88 2.25
CA GLN A 40 -10.46 -7.10 2.20
C GLN A 40 -9.88 -6.90 3.60
N SER A 41 -8.91 -7.74 3.95
CA SER A 41 -8.21 -7.62 5.23
C SER A 41 -6.72 -7.77 4.99
N GLY A 42 -5.92 -7.15 5.86
CA GLY A 42 -4.48 -7.18 5.79
C GLY A 42 -3.86 -6.42 6.95
N VAL A 43 -2.70 -5.83 6.71
CA VAL A 43 -2.00 -5.01 7.70
C VAL A 43 -1.62 -3.67 7.09
N GLN A 44 -1.69 -2.63 7.91
CA GLN A 44 -1.07 -1.34 7.65
C GLN A 44 0.24 -1.27 8.42
N VAL A 45 1.33 -1.03 7.70
CA VAL A 45 2.69 -0.97 8.26
C VAL A 45 3.21 0.45 8.15
N PHE A 46 3.75 0.99 9.24
CA PHE A 46 4.39 2.29 9.25
C PHE A 46 5.91 2.13 9.20
N LEU A 47 6.54 2.79 8.26
CA LEU A 47 7.97 2.69 8.00
C LEU A 47 8.67 4.03 8.22
N ALA A 48 9.98 3.97 8.45
CA ALA A 48 10.86 5.13 8.50
C ALA A 48 12.02 4.86 7.55
N ILE A 49 12.41 5.90 6.81
CA ILE A 49 13.58 5.85 5.93
C ILE A 49 14.81 6.16 6.76
N ASP A 50 15.80 5.27 6.70
CA ASP A 50 17.08 5.45 7.37
C ASP A 50 18.19 5.53 6.31
N ASN A 51 18.56 6.77 5.96
CA ASN A 51 19.53 7.03 4.91
C ASN A 51 20.98 7.05 5.37
N ARG A 52 21.29 6.65 6.62
CA ARG A 52 22.66 6.79 7.20
C ARG A 52 23.75 6.17 6.33
N LYS A 53 23.44 5.06 5.63
CA LYS A 53 24.38 4.39 4.72
C LYS A 53 24.25 4.91 3.29
N CYS A 54 23.04 5.23 2.85
CA CYS A 54 22.77 5.77 1.52
C CYS A 54 23.59 7.04 1.30
N THR A 55 23.49 8.03 2.21
CA THR A 55 24.21 9.31 2.06
C THR A 55 25.73 9.20 2.11
N SER A 56 26.28 8.09 2.63
CA SER A 56 27.72 7.87 2.71
C SER A 56 28.31 7.16 1.49
N MET A 57 27.47 6.60 0.62
CA MET A 57 27.90 5.83 -0.53
C MET A 57 28.08 6.74 -1.74
N SER A 58 29.23 6.66 -2.39
CA SER A 58 29.46 7.41 -3.63
C SER A 58 28.55 6.91 -4.75
N GLY A 59 27.81 7.81 -5.41
CA GLY A 59 26.95 7.48 -6.55
C GLY A 59 25.57 6.93 -6.20
N SER A 60 25.16 6.94 -4.93
CA SER A 60 23.81 6.55 -4.52
C SER A 60 22.79 7.67 -4.71
N GLU A 61 21.57 7.29 -5.06
CA GLU A 61 20.39 8.16 -5.03
C GLU A 61 19.51 7.79 -3.84
N CYS A 62 19.20 8.77 -2.98
CA CYS A 62 18.47 8.55 -1.73
C CYS A 62 17.14 9.31 -1.74
N PHE A 63 16.07 8.69 -1.25
CA PHE A 63 14.81 9.39 -0.99
C PHE A 63 14.89 10.14 0.34
N PHE A 64 14.70 11.47 0.33
CA PHE A 64 14.76 12.27 1.56
C PHE A 64 13.40 12.44 2.23
N THR A 65 12.32 12.15 1.51
CA THR A 65 10.97 12.13 2.05
C THR A 65 10.31 10.77 1.86
N ALA A 66 9.35 10.45 2.74
CA ALA A 66 8.53 9.24 2.59
C ALA A 66 7.67 9.29 1.31
N GLN A 67 7.22 10.48 0.92
CA GLN A 67 6.41 10.69 -0.28
C GLN A 67 7.18 10.33 -1.55
N GLU A 68 8.43 10.77 -1.69
CA GLU A 68 9.27 10.42 -2.86
C GLU A 68 9.44 8.90 -3.01
N ALA A 69 9.66 8.20 -1.90
CA ALA A 69 9.76 6.74 -1.90
C ALA A 69 8.42 6.08 -2.26
N ALA A 70 7.29 6.60 -1.74
CA ALA A 70 5.96 6.11 -2.08
C ALA A 70 5.64 6.31 -3.57
N ASP A 71 5.96 7.48 -4.12
CA ASP A 71 5.76 7.80 -5.53
C ASP A 71 6.60 6.91 -6.43
N PHE A 72 7.86 6.64 -6.05
CA PHE A 72 8.72 5.70 -6.76
C PHE A 72 8.15 4.28 -6.76
N LEU A 73 7.63 3.80 -5.62
CA LEU A 73 6.99 2.49 -5.53
C LEU A 73 5.72 2.40 -6.39
N ALA A 74 4.88 3.44 -6.36
CA ALA A 74 3.67 3.51 -7.17
C ALA A 74 4.01 3.54 -8.68
N ALA A 75 4.98 4.35 -9.08
CA ALA A 75 5.46 4.41 -10.46
C ALA A 75 6.06 3.06 -10.90
N THR A 76 6.86 2.42 -10.05
CA THR A 76 7.42 1.09 -10.32
C THR A 76 6.32 0.06 -10.52
N ALA A 77 5.31 0.01 -9.65
CA ALA A 77 4.18 -0.91 -9.77
C ALA A 77 3.35 -0.69 -11.06
N SER A 78 3.32 0.54 -11.59
CA SER A 78 2.61 0.84 -12.85
C SER A 78 3.31 0.32 -14.11
N LYS A 79 4.63 0.11 -14.06
CA LYS A 79 5.47 -0.27 -15.22
C LYS A 79 6.13 -1.63 -15.08
N HIS A 80 6.31 -2.10 -13.86
CA HIS A 80 7.03 -3.31 -13.50
C HIS A 80 6.26 -4.09 -12.42
N SER A 81 6.52 -5.39 -12.35
CA SER A 81 6.00 -6.22 -11.26
C SER A 81 6.89 -6.07 -10.02
N LEU A 82 6.31 -5.59 -8.92
CA LEU A 82 6.92 -5.72 -7.59
C LEU A 82 6.92 -7.21 -7.18
N SER A 83 7.78 -7.57 -6.23
CA SER A 83 7.82 -8.95 -5.72
C SER A 83 6.42 -9.37 -5.21
N PRO A 84 5.94 -10.57 -5.58
CA PRO A 84 4.65 -11.08 -5.13
C PRO A 84 4.67 -11.54 -3.66
N ASP A 85 5.85 -11.69 -3.04
CA ASP A 85 6.01 -12.16 -1.66
C ASP A 85 5.35 -11.20 -0.65
N PHE A 86 5.22 -9.93 -1.02
CA PHE A 86 4.57 -8.89 -0.23
C PHE A 86 3.57 -8.14 -1.11
N PRO A 87 2.30 -8.57 -1.17
CA PRO A 87 1.28 -7.91 -1.98
C PRO A 87 0.96 -6.52 -1.38
N ILE A 88 1.59 -5.48 -1.94
CA ILE A 88 1.36 -4.09 -1.56
C ILE A 88 0.08 -3.61 -2.23
N PHE A 89 -0.97 -3.40 -1.43
CA PHE A 89 -2.23 -2.86 -1.92
C PHE A 89 -2.18 -1.34 -2.16
N GLN A 90 -1.49 -0.59 -1.29
CA GLN A 90 -1.39 0.86 -1.37
C GLN A 90 -0.15 1.37 -0.62
N VAL A 91 0.43 2.46 -1.11
CA VAL A 91 1.48 3.28 -0.46
C VAL A 91 0.98 4.73 -0.32
N LYS A 92 1.40 5.42 0.75
CA LYS A 92 1.03 6.81 1.10
C LYS A 92 2.14 7.46 1.88
#